data_AF-K1PQS8-F1
#
_entry.id   AF-K1PQS8-F1
#
_cell.length_a   1.000
_cell.length_b   1.000
_cell.length_c   1.000
_cell.angle_alpha   90.00
_cell.angle_beta   90.00
_cell.angle_gamma   90.00
#
_symmetry.space_group_name_H-M   'P 1'
#
loop_
_entity.id
_entity.type
_entity.pdbx_description
1 polymer ?
#
loop_
_entity_poly.entity_id
_entity_poly.type
_entity_poly.pdbx_seq_one_letter_code
_entity_poly.pdbx_strand_id
1 'polypeptide(L)' 'MPCFSNLSTSNTELITALLKHPEITSAWYFNGSVYGKLSNERRVKFDIFDDIDAKVQSNLKGR' A
#
# COMPACT_ATOMS: atom_id res chain seq x y z
N MET A 1 -2.64 -31.37 0.42
CA MET A 1 -1.40 -30.55 0.49
C MET A 1 -1.80 -29.10 0.34
N PRO A 2 -1.63 -28.22 1.33
CA PRO A 2 -1.91 -26.79 1.14
C PRO A 2 -0.67 -26.11 0.57
N CYS A 3 -0.68 -25.82 -0.73
CA CYS A 3 0.37 -25.05 -1.39
C CYS A 3 0.15 -23.55 -1.17
N PHE A 4 0.99 -22.92 -0.33
CA PHE A 4 1.72 -21.67 -0.57
C PHE A 4 1.10 -20.49 -1.37
N SER A 5 -0.22 -20.27 -1.41
CA SER A 5 -0.81 -19.19 -2.21
C SER A 5 -1.19 -17.90 -1.46
N ASN A 6 -1.11 -17.82 -0.13
CA ASN A 6 -1.68 -16.68 0.60
C ASN A 6 -0.88 -15.37 0.54
N LEU A 7 0.46 -15.42 0.42
CA LEU A 7 1.28 -14.20 0.46
C LEU A 7 1.10 -13.31 -0.78
N SER A 8 0.85 -13.92 -1.94
CA SER A 8 0.62 -13.16 -3.18
C SER A 8 -0.76 -12.51 -3.20
N THR A 9 -1.78 -13.16 -2.63
CA THR A 9 -3.16 -12.67 -2.61
C THR A 9 -3.27 -11.40 -1.77
N SER A 10 -2.73 -11.40 -0.55
CA SER A 10 -2.82 -10.23 0.35
C SER A 10 -2.08 -9.01 -0.19
N ASN A 11 -0.92 -9.19 -0.83
CA ASN A 11 -0.18 -8.08 -1.46
C ASN A 11 -0.94 -7.48 -2.65
N THR A 12 -1.62 -8.33 -3.43
CA THR A 12 -2.42 -7.88 -4.59
C THR A 12 -3.66 -7.13 -4.13
N GLU A 13 -4.32 -7.61 -3.08
CA GLU A 13 -5.45 -6.92 -2.45
C GLU A 13 -5.02 -5.56 -1.90
N LEU A 14 -3.86 -5.49 -1.24
CA LEU A 14 -3.32 -4.23 -0.71
C LEU A 14 -3.05 -3.23 -1.84
N ILE A 15 -2.39 -3.64 -2.94
CA ILE A 15 -2.17 -2.76 -4.10
C ILE A 15 -3.51 -2.28 -4.67
N THR A 16 -4.50 -3.16 -4.78
CA THR A 16 -5.83 -2.81 -5.29
C THR A 16 -6.54 -1.81 -4.38
N ALA A 17 -6.44 -1.99 -3.06
CA ALA A 17 -6.96 -1.04 -2.08
C ALA A 17 -6.25 0.31 -2.18
N LEU A 18 -4.92 0.32 -2.28
CA LEU A 18 -4.12 1.53 -2.46
C LEU A 18 -4.52 2.27 -3.75
N LEU A 19 -4.69 1.57 -4.88
CA LEU A 19 -5.11 2.18 -6.15
C LEU A 19 -6.55 2.72 -6.13
N LYS A 20 -7.40 2.26 -5.20
CA LYS A 20 -8.73 2.82 -4.99
C LYS A 20 -8.71 4.10 -4.15
N HIS A 21 -7.65 4.38 -3.41
CA HIS A 21 -7.55 5.61 -2.63
C HIS A 21 -7.27 6.81 -3.53
N PRO A 22 -8.02 7.91 -3.40
CA PRO A 22 -7.86 9.11 -4.23
C PRO A 22 -6.51 9.83 -4.00
N GLU A 23 -5.92 9.61 -2.82
CA GLU A 23 -4.64 10.21 -2.42
C GLU A 23 -3.43 9.45 -2.97
N ILE A 24 -3.64 8.27 -3.57
CA ILE A 24 -2.57 7.41 -4.08
C ILE A 24 -2.60 7.46 -5.61
N THR A 25 -1.50 7.95 -6.18
CA THR A 25 -1.33 8.05 -7.63
C THR A 25 -0.88 6.72 -8.24
N SER A 26 -0.09 5.93 -7.51
CA SER A 26 0.45 4.65 -7.99
C SER A 26 0.83 3.74 -6.84
N ALA A 27 0.70 2.42 -7.01
CA ALA A 27 1.16 1.44 -6.04
C ALA A 27 1.86 0.27 -6.73
N TRP A 28 2.94 -0.24 -6.14
CA TRP A 28 3.70 -1.37 -6.67
C TRP A 28 4.31 -2.21 -5.55
N TYR A 29 4.49 -3.51 -5.82
CA TYR A 29 5.21 -4.42 -4.93
C TYR A 29 6.70 -4.41 -5.28
N PHE A 30 7.56 -4.24 -4.27
CA PHE A 30 9.00 -4.27 -4.41
C PHE A 30 9.65 -4.90 -3.18
N ASN A 31 10.53 -5.89 -3.39
CA ASN A 31 11.35 -6.51 -2.35
C ASN A 31 10.58 -6.99 -1.09
N GLY A 32 9.43 -7.66 -1.27
CA GLY A 32 8.65 -8.14 -0.12
C GLY A 32 7.78 -7.08 0.55
N SER A 33 7.68 -5.88 -0.02
CA SER A 33 6.94 -4.77 0.56
C SER A 33 6.13 -4.04 -0.50
N VAL A 34 4.98 -3.51 -0.12
CA VAL A 34 4.15 -2.72 -1.03
C VAL A 34 4.47 -1.25 -0.82
N TYR A 35 4.66 -0.53 -1.91
CA TYR A 35 4.92 0.90 -1.92
C TYR A 35 3.77 1.62 -2.61
N GLY A 36 3.34 2.74 -2.04
CA GLY A 36 2.39 3.66 -2.64
C GLY A 36 3.02 5.04 -2.85
N LYS A 37 2.88 5.60 -4.04
CA LYS A 37 3.15 7.01 -4.34
C LYS A 37 1.88 7.80 -4.06
N LEU A 38 1.96 8.74 -3.12
CA LEU A 38 0.88 9.69 -2.85
C LEU A 38 0.87 10.83 -3.89
N SER A 39 -0.25 11.54 -3.95
CA SER A 39 -0.44 12.74 -4.77
C SER A 39 0.57 13.85 -4.47
N ASN A 40 1.13 13.90 -3.26
CA ASN A 40 2.21 14.81 -2.89
C ASN A 40 3.61 14.29 -3.28
N GLU A 41 3.68 13.36 -4.24
CA GLU A 41 4.89 12.67 -4.73
C GLU A 41 5.71 11.88 -3.69
N ARG A 42 5.25 11.83 -2.43
CA ARG A 42 5.86 11.04 -1.37
C ARG A 42 5.63 9.55 -1.60
N ARG A 43 6.68 8.76 -1.37
CA ARG A 43 6.62 7.29 -1.42
C ARG A 43 6.49 6.77 0.00
N VAL A 44 5.45 6.00 0.26
CA VAL A 44 5.19 5.41 1.57
C VAL A 44 5.18 3.91 1.43
N LYS A 45 5.86 3.23 2.36
CA LYS A 45 5.81 1.78 2.50
C LYS A 45 4.56 1.40 3.27
N PHE A 46 3.78 0.48 2.72
CA PHE A 46 2.61 -0.12 3.33
C PHE A 46 2.89 -1.57 3.65
N ASP A 47 2.47 -1.99 4.84
CA ASP A 47 2.49 -3.38 5.27
C ASP A 47 1.06 -3.94 5.25
N ILE A 48 0.91 -5.26 5.15
CA ILE A 48 -0.42 -5.90 5.08
C ILE A 48 -1.25 -5.74 6.36
N PHE A 49 -0.60 -5.34 7.46
CA PHE A 49 -1.24 -5.06 8.75
C PHE A 49 -1.39 -3.56 9.05
N ASP A 50 -0.90 -2.68 8.16
CA ASP A 50 -1.04 -1.24 8.33
C ASP A 50 -2.43 -0.75 7.92
N ASP A 51 -2.93 0.23 8.65
CA ASP A 51 -4.10 1.00 8.25
C ASP A 51 -3.70 2.04 7.20
N ILE A 52 -4.18 1.84 5.97
CA ILE A 52 -3.84 2.67 4.81
C ILE A 52 -4.27 4.12 5.03
N ASP A 53 -5.51 4.33 5.50
CA ASP A 53 -6.07 5.66 5.73
C ASP A 53 -5.28 6.42 6.78
N ALA A 54 -5.02 5.80 7.94
CA ALA A 54 -4.27 6.43 9.01
C ALA A 54 -2.86 6.85 8.55
N LYS A 55 -2.20 5.98 7.77
CA LYS A 55 -0.84 6.20 7.28
C LYS A 55 -0.78 7.27 6.19
N VAL A 56 -1.74 7.26 5.26
CA VAL A 56 -1.90 8.30 4.24
C VAL A 56 -2.17 9.65 4.88
N GLN A 57 -3.14 9.72 5.80
CA GLN A 57 -3.47 10.94 6.53
C GLN A 57 -2.27 11.48 7.31
N SER A 58 -1.54 10.62 8.03
CA SER A 58 -0.32 11.03 8.74
C SER A 58 0.76 11.59 7.80
N ASN A 59 0.88 11.07 6.59
CA ASN A 59 1.88 11.54 5.60
C ASN A 59 1.44 12.81 4.87
N LEU A 60 0.12 13.05 4.75
CA LEU A 60 -0.46 14.27 4.16
C LEU A 60 -0.46 15.44 5.15
N LYS A 61 -0.69 15.16 6.45
CA LYS A 61 -0.85 16.18 7.49
C LYS A 61 0.47 16.77 8.02
N GLY A 62 1.61 16.33 7.49
CA GLY A 62 2.92 16.87 7.82
C GLY A 62 3.14 18.25 7.18
N ARG A 63 2.57 19.28 7.79
CA ARG A 63 2.85 20.71 7.61
C ARG A 63 2.92 21.39 8.97
#